data_AF-A0A9Q1BPE6-F1
#
_entry.id   AF-A0A9Q1BPE6-F1
#
_cell.length_a   1.000
_cell.length_b   1.000
_cell.length_c   1.000
_cell.angle_alpha   90.00
_cell.angle_beta   90.00
_cell.angle_gamma   90.00
#
_symmetry.space_group_name_H-M   'P 1'
#
loop_
_entity.id
_entity.type
_entity.pdbx_description
1 polymer ?
#
loop_
_entity_poly.entity_id
_entity_poly.type
_entity_poly.pdbx_seq_one_letter_code
_entity_poly.pdbx_strand_id
1 'polypeptide(L)'
;MVKKNLQDKQSTQKMYYDRKSNPLEPLQKGDTVRVRSEKGEWEQAKDMVNELCSGPCFAFEITGRGENTPIDFRDFVGPADPEIARHLRPNTLRAKFGHTKIKNAVHCTDLPDDGALEVEYFFKVLSD
;
A
#
# COMPACT_ATOMS: atom_id res chain seq x y z
N MET A 1 26.76 11.37 -40.71
CA MET A 1 25.34 11.50 -40.33
C MET A 1 25.14 10.65 -39.08
N VAL A 2 25.12 11.29 -37.91
CA VAL A 2 25.21 10.62 -36.59
C VAL A 2 23.84 10.08 -36.19
N LYS A 3 23.73 8.77 -35.99
CA LYS A 3 22.59 8.15 -35.29
C LYS A 3 22.76 8.43 -33.79
N LYS A 4 21.88 9.24 -33.19
CA LYS A 4 21.76 9.35 -31.73
C LYS A 4 20.60 8.47 -31.27
N ASN A 5 20.94 7.49 -30.43
CA ASN A 5 20.03 6.76 -29.55
C ASN A 5 19.21 7.77 -28.72
N LEU A 6 17.89 7.61 -28.70
CA LEU A 6 17.04 8.15 -27.65
C LEU A 6 16.64 7.01 -26.72
N GLN A 7 17.43 6.86 -25.66
CA GLN A 7 16.97 6.29 -24.41
C GLN A 7 16.02 7.30 -23.78
N ASP A 8 14.71 7.11 -23.90
CA ASP A 8 13.76 7.75 -23.00
C ASP A 8 13.24 6.69 -22.02
N LYS A 9 14.08 6.43 -21.00
CA LYS A 9 13.58 5.94 -19.72
C LYS A 9 12.74 7.06 -19.11
N GLN A 10 11.45 7.12 -19.42
CA GLN A 10 10.52 7.86 -18.59
C GLN A 10 10.42 7.13 -17.25
N SER A 11 11.27 7.55 -16.32
CA SER A 11 11.08 7.36 -14.90
C SER A 11 9.75 8.02 -14.54
N THR A 12 8.66 7.25 -14.56
CA THR A 12 7.39 7.71 -14.01
C THR A 12 7.55 7.77 -12.49
N GLN A 13 7.98 8.91 -11.99
CA GLN A 13 7.86 9.24 -10.57
C GLN A 13 6.36 9.40 -10.32
N LYS A 14 5.78 8.49 -9.54
CA LYS A 14 4.33 8.41 -9.31
C LYS A 14 4.02 9.03 -7.96
N MET A 15 3.13 10.03 -7.98
CA MET A 15 2.81 10.92 -6.87
C MET A 15 1.68 10.34 -6.02
N TYR A 16 1.73 10.56 -4.72
CA TYR A 16 0.55 10.44 -3.84
C TYR A 16 -0.36 11.66 -4.06
N TYR A 17 -1.62 11.64 -3.63
CA TYR A 17 -2.52 12.81 -3.77
C TYR A 17 -3.25 13.12 -2.46
N ASP A 18 -3.37 14.39 -2.09
CA ASP A 18 -4.18 14.85 -0.96
C ASP A 18 -5.70 14.77 -1.28
N ARG A 19 -6.54 15.09 -0.29
CA ARG A 19 -8.01 15.15 -0.46
C ARG A 19 -8.50 16.17 -1.50
N LYS A 20 -7.65 17.10 -1.93
CA LYS A 20 -7.91 18.10 -2.97
C LYS A 20 -7.30 17.70 -4.32
N SER A 21 -6.79 16.47 -4.44
CA SER A 21 -6.10 15.96 -5.63
C SER A 21 -4.80 16.71 -5.97
N ASN A 22 -4.15 17.32 -4.97
CA ASN A 22 -2.80 17.85 -5.12
C ASN A 22 -1.78 16.73 -4.89
N PRO A 23 -0.72 16.64 -5.69
CA PRO A 23 0.27 15.59 -5.52
C PRO A 23 1.10 15.80 -4.23
N LEU A 24 1.25 14.77 -3.39
CA LEU A 24 2.18 14.79 -2.25
C LEU A 24 3.56 14.30 -2.70
N GLU A 25 4.58 14.82 -2.01
CA GLU A 25 5.97 14.43 -2.23
C GLU A 25 6.16 12.92 -1.96
N PRO A 26 6.97 12.22 -2.78
CA PRO A 26 7.26 10.81 -2.55
C PRO A 26 7.94 10.60 -1.19
N LEU A 27 7.54 9.54 -0.47
CA LEU A 27 8.24 9.13 0.75
C LEU A 27 9.74 8.96 0.48
N GLN A 28 10.54 9.71 1.24
CA GLN A 28 11.98 9.70 1.14
C GLN A 28 12.60 8.71 2.13
N LYS A 29 13.81 8.25 1.81
CA LYS A 29 14.61 7.44 2.73
C LYS A 29 14.94 8.27 3.98
N GLY A 30 14.25 8.00 5.09
CA GLY A 30 14.34 8.79 6.32
C GLY A 30 12.97 9.17 6.90
N ASP A 31 11.91 9.10 6.07
CA ASP A 31 10.55 9.30 6.54
C ASP A 31 10.16 8.16 7.48
N THR A 32 9.56 8.51 8.61
CA THR A 32 9.26 7.54 9.67
C THR A 32 8.01 6.74 9.30
N VAL A 33 8.20 5.55 8.73
CA VAL A 33 7.11 4.56 8.62
C VAL A 33 6.90 3.92 9.99
N ARG A 34 5.81 4.29 10.68
CA ARG A 34 5.45 3.67 11.96
C ARG A 34 4.79 2.32 11.71
N VAL A 35 5.51 1.23 11.98
CA VAL A 35 4.95 -0.13 11.94
C VAL A 35 4.60 -0.58 13.36
N ARG A 36 3.32 -0.89 13.57
CA ARG A 36 2.85 -1.59 14.77
C ARG A 36 3.06 -3.09 14.53
N SER A 37 3.91 -3.72 15.33
CA SER A 37 4.11 -5.16 15.34
C SER A 37 3.71 -5.71 16.70
N GLU A 38 3.00 -6.82 16.72
CA GLU A 38 2.83 -7.61 17.95
C GLU A 38 4.18 -8.23 18.36
N LYS A 39 4.32 -8.58 19.64
CA LYS A 39 5.57 -9.10 20.21
C LYS A 39 6.02 -10.36 19.48
N GLY A 40 7.10 -10.26 18.70
CA GLY A 40 7.79 -11.42 18.10
C GLY A 40 7.84 -11.41 16.57
N GLU A 41 7.14 -10.50 15.88
CA GLU A 41 7.07 -10.47 14.41
C GLU A 41 7.96 -9.40 13.75
N TRP A 42 8.94 -8.88 14.49
CA TRP A 42 9.77 -7.76 14.04
C TRP A 42 10.57 -7.99 12.76
N GLU A 43 11.00 -9.23 12.47
CA GLU A 43 11.72 -9.51 11.22
C GLU A 43 10.79 -9.44 10.01
N GLN A 44 9.56 -9.95 10.13
CA GLN A 44 8.55 -9.80 9.06
C GLN A 44 8.17 -8.33 8.88
N ALA A 45 8.04 -7.58 9.98
CA ALA A 45 7.80 -6.14 9.95
C ALA A 45 8.89 -5.39 9.18
N LYS A 46 10.16 -5.69 9.40
CA LYS A 46 11.29 -5.08 8.66
C LYS A 46 11.20 -5.37 7.16
N ASP A 47 10.91 -6.62 6.78
CA ASP A 47 10.80 -6.98 5.38
C ASP A 47 9.63 -6.28 4.69
N MET A 48 8.51 -6.10 5.38
CA MET A 48 7.37 -5.31 4.88
C MET A 48 7.73 -3.84 4.69
N VAL A 49 8.45 -3.22 5.65
CA VAL A 49 8.94 -1.83 5.49
C VAL A 49 9.89 -1.73 4.31
N ASN A 50 10.84 -2.65 4.19
CA ASN A 50 11.78 -2.66 3.08
C ASN A 50 11.06 -2.76 1.73
N GLU A 51 10.00 -3.57 1.63
CA GLU A 51 9.19 -3.65 0.42
C GLU A 51 8.42 -2.36 0.15
N LEU A 52 7.76 -1.78 1.16
CA LEU A 52 7.05 -0.50 1.03
C LEU A 52 7.98 0.64 0.59
N CYS A 53 9.24 0.63 1.05
CA CYS A 53 10.25 1.62 0.68
C CYS A 53 11.04 1.24 -0.60
N SER A 54 10.80 0.07 -1.19
CA SER A 54 11.54 -0.39 -2.37
C SER A 54 11.20 0.36 -3.66
N GLY A 55 10.07 1.07 -3.65
CA GLY A 55 9.59 1.86 -4.78
C GLY A 55 8.37 2.72 -4.42
N PRO A 56 7.83 3.48 -5.37
CA PRO A 56 6.63 4.28 -5.16
C PRO A 56 5.41 3.38 -4.90
N CYS A 57 4.55 3.76 -3.96
CA CYS A 57 3.27 3.10 -3.74
C CYS A 57 2.11 4.08 -3.93
N PHE A 58 0.89 3.54 -4.01
CA PHE A 58 -0.33 4.33 -4.09
C PHE A 58 -1.09 4.18 -2.77
N ALA A 59 -1.49 5.31 -2.17
CA ALA A 59 -2.39 5.34 -1.05
C ALA A 59 -3.77 5.82 -1.52
N PHE A 60 -4.84 5.16 -1.06
CA PHE A 60 -6.21 5.49 -1.40
C PHE A 60 -7.07 5.60 -0.14
N GLU A 61 -7.82 6.70 0.00
CA GLU A 61 -8.92 6.79 0.96
C GLU A 61 -10.14 6.10 0.34
N ILE A 62 -10.51 4.94 0.86
CA ILE A 62 -11.67 4.18 0.38
C ILE A 62 -12.92 4.63 1.15
N THR A 63 -13.92 5.12 0.41
CA THR A 63 -15.20 5.56 0.97
C THR A 63 -16.33 4.69 0.40
N GLY A 64 -17.31 4.39 1.23
CA GLY A 64 -18.48 3.60 0.85
C GLY A 64 -19.77 4.19 1.41
N ARG A 65 -20.91 3.57 1.08
CA ARG A 65 -22.24 4.08 1.43
C ARG A 65 -22.67 3.76 2.88
N GLY A 66 -21.76 3.30 3.73
CA GLY A 66 -22.04 2.94 5.12
C GLY A 66 -20.81 2.55 5.92
N GLU A 67 -21.03 2.17 7.17
CA GLU A 67 -19.98 1.87 8.16
C GLU A 67 -19.20 0.58 7.85
N ASN A 68 -19.73 -0.30 7.01
CA ASN A 68 -19.10 -1.57 6.64
C ASN A 68 -17.97 -1.42 5.60
N THR A 69 -17.67 -0.21 5.15
CA THR A 69 -16.64 0.04 4.13
C THR A 69 -15.30 -0.67 4.42
N PRO A 70 -14.75 -0.66 5.65
CA PRO A 70 -13.51 -1.38 5.96
C PRO A 70 -13.63 -2.91 5.80
N ILE A 71 -14.79 -3.46 6.18
CA ILE A 71 -15.07 -4.90 6.10
C ILE A 71 -15.20 -5.32 4.63
N ASP A 72 -16.01 -4.59 3.87
CA ASP A 72 -16.26 -4.87 2.45
C ASP A 72 -14.96 -4.78 1.64
N PHE A 73 -14.12 -3.78 1.93
CA PHE A 73 -12.84 -3.64 1.26
C PHE A 73 -11.85 -4.75 1.65
N ARG A 74 -11.83 -5.17 2.92
CA ARG A 74 -11.01 -6.30 3.38
C ARG A 74 -11.42 -7.61 2.69
N ASP A 75 -12.72 -7.84 2.50
CA ASP A 75 -13.22 -9.00 1.77
C ASP A 75 -12.85 -8.96 0.29
N PHE A 76 -12.86 -7.77 -0.32
CA PHE A 76 -12.46 -7.55 -1.70
C PHE A 76 -10.95 -7.81 -1.92
N VAL A 77 -10.07 -7.39 -1.01
CA VAL A 77 -8.62 -7.65 -1.13
C VAL A 77 -8.25 -9.10 -0.79
N GLY A 78 -8.98 -9.73 0.15
CA GLY A 78 -8.79 -11.12 0.56
C GLY A 78 -7.69 -11.36 1.61
N PRO A 79 -7.39 -12.63 1.93
CA PRO A 79 -6.41 -13.01 2.95
C PRO A 79 -5.02 -12.41 2.72
N ALA A 80 -4.32 -12.06 3.80
CA ALA A 80 -3.01 -11.40 3.75
C ALA A 80 -1.93 -12.23 3.02
N ASP A 81 -1.99 -13.56 3.13
CA ASP A 81 -1.14 -14.47 2.38
C ASP A 81 -1.76 -14.77 1.01
N PRO A 82 -1.10 -14.39 -0.10
CA PRO A 82 -1.57 -14.68 -1.46
C PRO A 82 -1.78 -16.18 -1.75
N GLU A 83 -1.02 -17.08 -1.13
CA GLU A 83 -1.19 -18.52 -1.30
C GLU A 83 -2.52 -18.97 -0.70
N ILE A 84 -2.81 -18.55 0.53
CA ILE A 84 -4.11 -18.81 1.18
C ILE A 84 -5.24 -18.15 0.36
N ALA A 85 -5.04 -16.92 -0.11
CA ALA A 85 -6.02 -16.21 -0.91
C ALA A 85 -6.36 -16.96 -2.21
N ARG A 86 -5.37 -17.51 -2.92
CA ARG A 86 -5.59 -18.31 -4.14
C ARG A 86 -6.44 -19.57 -3.87
N HIS A 87 -6.24 -20.23 -2.73
CA HIS A 87 -6.98 -21.44 -2.39
C HIS A 87 -8.40 -21.14 -1.89
N LEU A 88 -8.58 -20.13 -1.03
CA LEU A 88 -9.86 -19.86 -0.39
C LEU A 88 -10.75 -18.89 -1.18
N ARG A 89 -10.16 -17.88 -1.81
CA ARG A 89 -10.86 -16.77 -2.46
C ARG A 89 -10.12 -16.31 -3.72
N PRO A 90 -10.07 -17.14 -4.79
CA PRO A 90 -9.22 -16.91 -5.97
C PRO A 90 -9.50 -15.61 -6.74
N ASN A 91 -10.65 -14.97 -6.49
CA ASN A 91 -11.06 -13.76 -7.19
C ASN A 91 -10.60 -12.45 -6.53
N THR A 92 -9.98 -12.50 -5.35
CA THR A 92 -9.54 -11.31 -4.61
C THR A 92 -8.26 -10.70 -5.18
N LEU A 93 -7.96 -9.45 -4.80
CA LEU A 93 -6.76 -8.76 -5.29
C LEU A 93 -5.46 -9.46 -4.90
N ARG A 94 -5.33 -9.89 -3.64
CA ARG A 94 -4.13 -10.59 -3.17
C ARG A 94 -3.96 -11.95 -3.84
N ALA A 95 -5.04 -12.65 -4.17
CA ALA A 95 -4.97 -13.91 -4.91
C ALA A 95 -4.45 -13.73 -6.34
N LYS A 96 -4.92 -12.69 -7.03
CA LYS A 96 -4.59 -12.41 -8.44
C LYS A 96 -3.23 -11.79 -8.64
N PHE A 97 -2.82 -10.89 -7.73
CA PHE A 97 -1.65 -10.03 -7.93
C PHE A 97 -0.56 -10.21 -6.88
N GLY A 98 -0.85 -10.89 -5.77
CA GLY A 98 0.13 -11.12 -4.71
C GLY A 98 1.11 -12.26 -5.04
N HIS A 99 2.39 -12.02 -4.76
CA HIS A 99 3.47 -12.98 -5.00
C HIS A 99 3.85 -13.74 -3.73
N THR A 100 4.07 -13.04 -2.62
CA THR A 100 4.47 -13.61 -1.33
C THR A 100 3.75 -12.88 -0.19
N LYS A 101 3.87 -13.37 1.05
CA LYS A 101 3.30 -12.70 2.24
C LYS A 101 3.78 -11.24 2.37
N ILE A 102 5.04 -10.96 2.00
CA ILE A 102 5.62 -9.61 1.99
C ILE A 102 5.18 -8.84 0.74
N LYS A 103 5.22 -9.48 -0.43
CA LYS A 103 4.82 -8.91 -1.73
C LYS A 103 3.35 -9.22 -2.04
N ASN A 104 2.45 -8.77 -1.18
CA ASN A 104 1.03 -9.14 -1.21
C ASN A 104 0.18 -8.26 -2.16
N ALA A 105 0.80 -7.37 -2.93
CA ALA A 105 0.20 -6.40 -3.86
C ALA A 105 -0.62 -5.26 -3.23
N VAL A 106 -1.39 -5.51 -2.16
CA VAL A 106 -2.22 -4.48 -1.52
C VAL A 106 -2.17 -4.62 0.01
N HIS A 107 -1.73 -3.57 0.67
CA HIS A 107 -1.93 -3.35 2.10
C HIS A 107 -3.34 -2.81 2.35
N CYS A 108 -4.00 -3.32 3.37
CA CYS A 108 -5.24 -2.75 3.91
C CYS A 108 -5.22 -2.93 5.42
N THR A 109 -5.83 -2.00 6.15
CA THR A 109 -6.05 -2.14 7.59
C THR A 109 -6.84 -3.42 7.88
N ASP A 110 -6.41 -4.17 8.88
CA ASP A 110 -7.07 -5.39 9.34
C ASP A 110 -7.79 -5.21 10.68
N LEU A 111 -7.51 -4.12 11.40
CA LEU A 111 -8.16 -3.75 12.64
C LEU A 111 -9.31 -2.75 12.39
N PRO A 112 -10.52 -3.00 12.94
CA PRO A 112 -11.70 -2.15 12.70
C PRO A 112 -11.48 -0.67 13.02
N ASP A 113 -10.70 -0.39 14.06
CA ASP A 113 -10.51 0.96 14.60
C ASP A 113 -9.30 1.70 14.01
N ASP A 114 -8.37 0.99 13.36
CA ASP A 114 -7.12 1.59 12.86
C ASP A 114 -7.33 2.31 11.51
N GLY A 115 -8.39 1.97 10.75
CA GLY A 115 -8.63 2.57 9.43
C GLY A 115 -8.75 4.10 9.43
N ALA A 116 -9.47 4.67 10.41
CA ALA A 116 -9.59 6.13 10.53
C ALA A 116 -8.25 6.79 10.90
N LEU A 117 -7.47 6.14 11.77
CA LEU A 117 -6.16 6.62 12.22
C LEU A 117 -5.13 6.59 11.08
N GLU A 118 -5.12 5.53 10.26
CA GLU A 118 -4.25 5.41 9.10
C GLU A 118 -4.57 6.47 8.04
N VAL A 119 -5.86 6.67 7.74
CA VAL A 119 -6.29 7.72 6.79
C VAL A 119 -5.89 9.11 7.28
N GLU A 120 -6.11 9.41 8.56
CA GLU A 120 -5.67 10.68 9.15
C GLU A 120 -4.16 10.86 9.08
N TYR A 121 -3.39 9.81 9.36
CA TYR A 121 -1.95 9.86 9.28
C TYR A 121 -1.45 10.13 7.85
N PHE A 122 -1.93 9.38 6.85
CA PHE A 122 -1.47 9.51 5.47
C PHE A 122 -1.92 10.81 4.79
N PHE A 123 -3.14 11.27 5.05
CA PHE A 123 -3.75 12.37 4.29
C PHE A 123 -3.91 13.68 5.06
N LYS A 124 -3.48 13.73 6.33
CA LYS A 124 -3.38 14.99 7.09
C LYS A 124 -1.98 15.20 7.66
N VAL A 125 -1.41 14.19 8.32
CA VAL A 125 -0.14 14.36 9.05
C VAL A 125 1.07 14.30 8.12
N LEU A 126 1.10 13.36 7.17
CA LEU A 126 2.21 13.23 6.21
C LEU A 126 2.14 14.24 5.06
N SER A 127 1.00 14.89 4.87
CA SER A 127 0.76 15.86 3.80
C SER A 127 1.09 17.31 4.19
N ASP A 128 1.33 17.58 5.48
CA ASP A 128 1.68 18.89 6.04
C ASP A 128 3.20 19.04 6.21
#